data_AF-A0A8D8T5B0-F1
#
_entry.id   AF-A0A8D8T5B0-F1
#
_cell.length_a   1.000
_cell.length_b   1.000
_cell.length_c   1.000
_cell.angle_alpha   90.00
_cell.angle_beta   90.00
_cell.angle_gamma   90.00
#
_symmetry.space_group_name_H-M   'P 1'
#
loop_
_entity.id
_entity.type
_entity.pdbx_description
1 polymer ?
#
loop_
_entity_poly.entity_id
_entity_poly.type
_entity_poly.pdbx_seq_one_letter_code
_entity_poly.pdbx_strand_id
1 'polypeptide(L)'
;CFDSRITNYVRPVQPKVVEVGPLHLVEPKPLDQKLQAWLNDAPEGVIYFSLGSNMRGSSMGDFRRNAFLKAFARLPQYRVLWKWETEDVMQGQPENVLLRKWMPQQDVLAHPKVKVFIMQGGLQSLQEAYHYGVKLICIPMFGDQDLNCQRVNKIKTGISLEFNDLNEENIYQALKTVLEDHVYSENMAYYSALSKDTPMGPKEKSMWWIEYVLRHKGVAHLHSGAADLSLIQYYLLDVIVFLVSILISMVALIYLISRRIVCALARVSTSIINEDEQKKKKVK
;
A
#
# COMPACT_ATOMS: atom_id res chain seq x y z
N CYS A 1 -0.54 -13.35 3.45
CA CYS A 1 0.37 -13.83 2.39
C CYS A 1 0.78 -12.66 1.52
N PHE A 2 1.99 -12.17 1.75
CA PHE A 2 2.55 -11.04 1.00
C PHE A 2 3.31 -11.58 -0.22
N ASP A 3 3.22 -10.88 -1.34
CA ASP A 3 4.15 -11.03 -2.47
C ASP A 3 4.74 -9.64 -2.76
N SER A 4 5.94 -9.38 -2.25
CA SER A 4 6.63 -8.09 -2.43
C SER A 4 7.02 -7.81 -3.88
N ARG A 5 6.97 -8.81 -4.76
CA ARG A 5 7.31 -8.63 -6.18
C ARG A 5 6.20 -7.86 -6.91
N ILE A 6 4.95 -8.00 -6.48
CA ILE A 6 3.79 -7.58 -7.27
C ILE A 6 2.87 -6.65 -6.50
N THR A 7 2.42 -7.05 -5.30
CA THR A 7 1.38 -6.31 -4.56
C THR A 7 1.93 -5.40 -3.49
N ASN A 8 3.20 -5.52 -3.14
CA ASN A 8 3.82 -4.77 -2.05
C ASN A 8 5.04 -3.96 -2.51
N TYR A 9 5.42 -2.96 -1.73
CA TYR A 9 6.69 -2.25 -1.93
C TYR A 9 7.87 -3.13 -1.50
N VAL A 10 8.97 -3.02 -2.26
CA VAL A 10 10.21 -3.74 -1.97
C VAL A 10 10.74 -3.31 -0.60
N ARG A 11 11.08 -4.29 0.23
CA ARG A 11 11.63 -4.07 1.57
C ARG A 11 12.61 -5.20 1.91
N PRO A 12 13.59 -4.96 2.78
CA PRO A 12 14.42 -6.04 3.31
C PRO A 12 13.55 -7.01 4.11
N VAL A 13 13.69 -8.30 3.81
CA VAL A 13 13.00 -9.40 4.51
C VAL A 13 14.06 -10.27 5.16
N GLN A 14 13.88 -10.61 6.44
CA GLN A 14 14.81 -11.49 7.14
C GLN A 14 14.72 -12.92 6.56
N PRO A 15 15.81 -13.71 6.53
CA PRO A 15 15.78 -15.09 6.02
C PRO A 15 14.73 -16.00 6.67
N LYS A 16 14.36 -15.74 7.92
CA LYS A 16 13.30 -16.45 8.67
C LYS A 16 11.87 -16.16 8.16
N VAL A 17 11.67 -15.07 7.42
CA VAL A 17 10.38 -14.67 6.88
C VAL A 17 10.31 -15.10 5.42
N VAL A 18 9.43 -16.06 5.13
CA VAL A 18 9.25 -16.59 3.78
C VAL A 18 7.93 -16.09 3.21
N GLU A 19 8.02 -15.37 2.09
CA GLU A 19 6.85 -15.01 1.31
C GLU A 19 6.44 -16.19 0.42
N VAL A 20 5.30 -16.81 0.74
CA VAL A 20 4.78 -17.96 0.00
C VAL A 20 3.87 -17.59 -1.17
N GLY A 21 3.52 -16.30 -1.32
CA GLY A 21 2.57 -15.87 -2.33
C GLY A 21 1.11 -16.19 -1.98
N PRO A 22 0.16 -15.93 -2.89
CA PRO A 22 -1.28 -16.03 -2.62
C PRO A 22 -1.74 -17.49 -2.49
N LEU A 23 -2.10 -17.92 -1.28
CA LEU A 23 -2.60 -19.28 -1.00
C LEU A 23 -4.09 -19.48 -1.33
N HIS A 24 -4.84 -18.39 -1.52
CA HIS A 24 -6.27 -18.43 -1.79
C HIS A 24 -6.60 -18.58 -3.28
N LEU A 25 -5.62 -18.40 -4.16
CA LEU A 25 -5.80 -18.65 -5.58
C LEU A 25 -5.97 -20.15 -5.80
N VAL A 26 -7.08 -20.49 -6.46
CA VAL A 26 -7.41 -21.85 -6.85
C VAL A 26 -7.72 -21.87 -8.35
N GLU A 27 -7.62 -23.05 -8.95
CA GLU A 27 -8.02 -23.22 -10.35
C GLU A 27 -9.49 -22.80 -10.54
N PRO A 28 -9.78 -21.95 -11.53
CA PRO A 28 -11.12 -21.44 -11.75
C PRO A 28 -12.05 -22.57 -12.16
N LYS A 29 -13.28 -22.54 -11.64
CA LYS A 29 -14.35 -23.47 -11.99
C LYS A 29 -15.22 -22.88 -13.10
N PRO A 30 -15.90 -23.73 -13.91
CA PRO A 30 -16.88 -23.24 -14.86
C PRO A 30 -17.99 -22.44 -14.16
N LEU A 31 -18.31 -21.27 -14.71
CA LEU A 31 -19.45 -20.47 -14.26
C LEU A 31 -20.77 -21.17 -14.59
N ASP A 32 -21.85 -20.80 -13.89
CA ASP A 32 -23.19 -21.27 -14.27
C ASP A 32 -23.52 -20.85 -15.70
N GLN A 33 -24.24 -21.71 -16.42
CA GLN A 33 -24.49 -21.53 -17.86
C GLN A 33 -25.14 -20.18 -18.19
N LYS A 34 -26.03 -19.68 -17.32
CA LYS A 34 -26.72 -18.41 -17.53
C LYS A 34 -25.75 -17.24 -17.43
N LEU A 35 -24.90 -17.23 -16.40
CA LEU A 35 -23.87 -16.21 -16.25
C LEU A 35 -22.82 -16.30 -17.37
N GLN A 36 -22.34 -17.50 -17.68
CA GLN A 36 -21.37 -17.74 -18.75
C GLN A 36 -21.88 -17.20 -20.09
N ALA A 37 -23.12 -17.54 -20.47
CA ALA A 37 -23.75 -17.03 -21.70
C ALA A 37 -23.86 -15.50 -21.69
N TRP A 38 -24.25 -14.92 -20.54
CA TRP A 38 -24.35 -13.47 -20.39
C TRP A 38 -22.99 -12.76 -20.48
N LEU A 39 -21.90 -13.36 -19.99
CA LEU A 39 -20.55 -12.78 -20.14
C LEU A 39 -20.03 -12.92 -21.58
N ASN A 40 -20.30 -14.04 -22.23
CA ASN A 40 -19.87 -14.31 -23.61
C ASN A 40 -20.51 -13.35 -24.62
N ASP A 41 -21.77 -13.01 -24.41
CA ASP A 41 -22.56 -12.12 -25.26
C ASP A 41 -22.26 -10.62 -25.00
N ALA A 42 -21.22 -10.31 -24.22
CA ALA A 42 -20.71 -8.95 -24.07
C ALA A 42 -19.91 -8.52 -25.33
N PRO A 43 -20.33 -7.46 -26.06
CA PRO A 43 -19.68 -7.05 -27.31
C PRO A 43 -18.21 -6.69 -27.12
N GLU A 44 -17.92 -5.65 -26.34
CA GLU A 44 -16.56 -5.17 -26.07
C GLU A 44 -15.96 -5.76 -24.78
N GLY A 45 -16.79 -6.46 -23.99
CA GLY A 45 -16.38 -7.13 -22.77
C GLY A 45 -17.16 -6.67 -21.54
N VAL A 46 -16.65 -7.07 -20.39
CA VAL A 46 -17.34 -6.97 -19.10
C VAL A 46 -16.52 -6.14 -18.13
N ILE A 47 -17.20 -5.20 -17.48
CA ILE A 47 -16.74 -4.50 -16.28
C ILE A 47 -17.32 -5.25 -15.09
N TYR A 48 -16.46 -5.81 -14.24
CA TYR A 48 -16.88 -6.44 -12.99
C TYR A 48 -16.78 -5.41 -11.85
N PHE A 49 -17.80 -5.29 -11.02
CA PHE A 49 -17.85 -4.35 -9.90
C PHE A 49 -18.17 -5.09 -8.59
N SER A 50 -17.22 -5.10 -7.67
CA SER A 50 -17.37 -5.64 -6.31
C SER A 50 -16.49 -4.88 -5.32
N LEU A 51 -17.10 -4.30 -4.28
CA LEU A 51 -16.39 -3.64 -3.16
C LEU A 51 -16.06 -4.62 -2.01
N GLY A 52 -16.04 -5.92 -2.29
CA GLY A 52 -15.73 -6.97 -1.33
C GLY A 52 -16.90 -7.31 -0.40
N SER A 53 -16.59 -7.90 0.75
CA SER A 53 -17.57 -8.31 1.77
C SER A 53 -17.81 -7.25 2.84
N ASN A 54 -16.80 -6.42 3.12
CA ASN A 54 -16.84 -5.44 4.21
C ASN A 54 -17.62 -4.18 3.82
N MET A 55 -17.68 -3.87 2.53
CA MET A 55 -18.45 -2.77 1.98
C MET A 55 -19.57 -3.32 1.11
N ARG A 56 -20.81 -2.99 1.47
CA ARG A 56 -21.99 -3.37 0.71
C ARG A 56 -22.25 -2.28 -0.32
N GLY A 57 -22.28 -2.65 -1.61
CA GLY A 57 -22.70 -1.74 -2.67
C GLY A 57 -24.08 -1.16 -2.39
N SER A 58 -24.95 -1.96 -1.76
CA SER A 58 -26.29 -1.56 -1.34
C SER A 58 -26.34 -0.47 -0.26
N SER A 59 -25.24 -0.24 0.46
CA SER A 59 -25.14 0.84 1.45
C SER A 59 -24.58 2.14 0.86
N MET A 60 -24.29 2.17 -0.45
CA MET A 60 -23.85 3.36 -1.16
C MET A 60 -25.01 4.35 -1.30
N GLY A 61 -24.80 5.60 -0.88
CA GLY A 61 -25.80 6.65 -1.01
C GLY A 61 -26.19 6.94 -2.46
N ASP A 62 -27.43 7.39 -2.65
CA ASP A 62 -28.06 7.57 -3.98
C ASP A 62 -27.23 8.42 -4.94
N PHE A 63 -26.57 9.47 -4.44
CA PHE A 63 -25.70 10.33 -5.24
C PHE A 63 -24.61 9.53 -6.00
N ARG A 64 -23.87 8.69 -5.28
CA ARG A 64 -22.77 7.89 -5.86
C ARG A 64 -23.30 6.72 -6.68
N ARG A 65 -24.37 6.06 -6.21
CA ARG A 65 -25.02 5.00 -6.97
C ARG A 65 -25.46 5.51 -8.34
N ASN A 66 -26.14 6.66 -8.38
CA ASN A 66 -26.61 7.26 -9.62
C ASN A 66 -25.44 7.71 -10.51
N ALA A 67 -24.33 8.17 -9.93
CA ALA A 67 -23.12 8.48 -10.69
C ALA A 67 -22.57 7.26 -11.44
N PHE A 68 -22.49 6.09 -10.79
CA PHE A 68 -22.09 4.84 -11.45
C PHE A 68 -23.06 4.44 -12.56
N LEU A 69 -24.38 4.46 -12.29
CA LEU A 69 -25.38 4.09 -13.29
C LEU A 69 -25.31 4.96 -14.54
N LYS A 70 -25.16 6.27 -14.38
CA LYS A 70 -25.00 7.19 -15.53
C LYS A 70 -23.69 6.95 -16.28
N ALA A 71 -22.58 6.71 -15.57
CA ALA A 71 -21.31 6.39 -16.21
C ALA A 71 -21.38 5.07 -16.99
N PHE A 72 -22.03 4.04 -16.45
CA PHE A 72 -22.24 2.75 -17.13
C PHE A 72 -23.18 2.88 -18.33
N ALA A 73 -24.22 3.71 -18.25
CA ALA A 73 -25.13 3.98 -19.37
C ALA A 73 -24.43 4.64 -20.57
N ARG A 74 -23.33 5.38 -20.33
CA ARG A 74 -22.48 5.96 -21.39
C ARG A 74 -21.58 4.94 -22.09
N LEU A 75 -21.53 3.70 -21.60
CA LEU A 75 -20.75 2.60 -22.14
C LEU A 75 -21.65 1.39 -22.51
N PRO A 76 -22.69 1.58 -23.33
CA PRO A 76 -23.67 0.52 -23.62
C PRO A 76 -23.07 -0.69 -24.33
N GLN A 77 -21.90 -0.53 -24.98
CA GLN A 77 -21.15 -1.61 -25.63
C GLN A 77 -20.42 -2.56 -24.66
N TYR A 78 -20.31 -2.17 -23.38
CA TYR A 78 -19.78 -3.01 -22.30
C TYR A 78 -20.91 -3.48 -21.39
N ARG A 79 -20.80 -4.74 -20.94
CA ARG A 79 -21.65 -5.28 -19.89
C ARG A 79 -21.06 -4.97 -18.52
N VAL A 80 -21.90 -4.68 -17.53
CA VAL A 80 -21.48 -4.40 -16.16
C VAL A 80 -22.07 -5.43 -15.22
N LEU A 81 -21.20 -6.18 -14.56
CA LEU A 81 -21.57 -7.18 -13.59
C LEU A 81 -21.34 -6.63 -12.20
N TRP A 82 -22.41 -6.21 -11.52
CA TRP A 82 -22.32 -5.51 -10.25
C TRP A 82 -22.81 -6.39 -9.10
N LYS A 83 -21.91 -6.67 -8.15
CA LYS A 83 -22.24 -7.28 -6.87
C LYS A 83 -23.12 -6.33 -6.04
N TRP A 84 -24.35 -6.75 -5.76
CA TRP A 84 -25.37 -5.96 -5.06
C TRP A 84 -26.06 -6.80 -4.00
N GLU A 85 -25.84 -6.49 -2.71
CA GLU A 85 -26.14 -7.40 -1.60
C GLU A 85 -27.63 -7.51 -1.22
N THR A 86 -28.51 -6.76 -1.88
CA THR A 86 -29.97 -6.79 -1.67
C THR A 86 -30.70 -7.26 -2.92
N GLU A 87 -31.98 -7.60 -2.76
CA GLU A 87 -32.86 -8.00 -3.88
C GLU A 87 -33.72 -6.83 -4.37
N ASP A 88 -33.42 -5.62 -3.89
CA ASP A 88 -34.19 -4.43 -4.21
C ASP A 88 -34.04 -4.05 -5.68
N VAL A 89 -35.14 -3.62 -6.30
CA VAL A 89 -35.11 -3.08 -7.65
C VAL A 89 -34.36 -1.75 -7.63
N MET A 90 -33.23 -1.69 -8.33
CA MET A 90 -32.47 -0.47 -8.49
C MET A 90 -33.14 0.42 -9.53
N GLN A 91 -33.77 1.50 -9.08
CA GLN A 91 -34.36 2.49 -9.98
C GLN A 91 -33.30 3.09 -10.90
N GLY A 92 -33.61 3.15 -12.20
CA GLY A 92 -32.70 3.68 -13.21
C GLY A 92 -31.54 2.76 -13.59
N GLN A 93 -31.62 1.46 -13.29
CA GLN A 93 -30.65 0.46 -13.75
C GLN A 93 -30.60 0.42 -15.29
N PRO A 94 -29.44 0.71 -15.92
CA PRO A 94 -29.25 0.56 -17.36
C PRO A 94 -29.34 -0.89 -17.83
N GLU A 95 -29.75 -1.12 -19.07
CA GLU A 95 -29.89 -2.47 -19.65
C GLU A 95 -28.59 -3.28 -19.68
N ASN A 96 -27.44 -2.60 -19.76
CA ASN A 96 -26.13 -3.23 -19.76
C ASN A 96 -25.63 -3.62 -18.36
N VAL A 97 -26.37 -3.31 -17.29
CA VAL A 97 -26.00 -3.66 -15.91
C VAL A 97 -26.76 -4.90 -15.45
N LEU A 98 -26.04 -5.90 -14.93
CA LEU A 98 -26.60 -7.06 -14.24
C LEU A 98 -26.21 -7.03 -12.76
N LEU A 99 -27.22 -6.96 -11.90
CA LEU A 99 -27.05 -7.03 -10.45
C LEU A 99 -27.08 -8.50 -9.97
N ARG A 100 -26.15 -8.86 -9.11
CA ARG A 100 -26.09 -10.19 -8.47
C ARG A 100 -25.65 -10.09 -7.01
N LYS A 101 -26.31 -10.82 -6.12
CA LYS A 101 -25.98 -10.82 -4.68
C LYS A 101 -24.61 -11.39 -4.34
N TRP A 102 -24.22 -12.43 -5.06
CA TRP A 102 -22.97 -13.14 -4.85
C TRP A 102 -22.43 -13.65 -6.18
N MET A 103 -21.10 -13.64 -6.32
CA MET A 103 -20.39 -14.08 -7.52
C MET A 103 -19.17 -14.91 -7.13
N PRO A 104 -18.85 -15.97 -7.88
CA PRO A 104 -17.57 -16.65 -7.74
C PRO A 104 -16.46 -15.76 -8.34
N GLN A 105 -15.89 -14.87 -7.53
CA GLN A 105 -15.04 -13.78 -7.99
C GLN A 105 -13.84 -14.26 -8.84
N GLN A 106 -13.13 -15.30 -8.40
CA GLN A 106 -11.99 -15.84 -9.16
C GLN A 106 -12.41 -16.37 -10.53
N ASP A 107 -13.52 -17.10 -10.59
CA ASP A 107 -14.06 -17.66 -11.84
C ASP A 107 -14.52 -16.55 -12.80
N VAL A 108 -15.10 -15.47 -12.26
CA VAL A 108 -15.46 -14.28 -13.04
C VAL A 108 -14.21 -13.59 -13.57
N LEU A 109 -13.21 -13.34 -12.72
CA LEU A 109 -11.97 -12.68 -13.13
C LEU A 109 -11.16 -13.50 -14.14
N ALA A 110 -11.24 -14.83 -14.07
CA ALA A 110 -10.63 -15.74 -15.03
C ALA A 110 -11.30 -15.70 -16.41
N HIS A 111 -12.50 -15.13 -16.52
CA HIS A 111 -13.26 -15.13 -17.77
C HIS A 111 -12.66 -14.13 -18.80
N PRO A 112 -12.38 -14.54 -20.05
CA PRO A 112 -11.63 -13.74 -21.02
C PRO A 112 -12.33 -12.43 -21.47
N LYS A 113 -13.65 -12.37 -21.29
CA LYS A 113 -14.45 -11.16 -21.56
C LYS A 113 -14.36 -10.12 -20.44
N VAL A 114 -13.89 -10.45 -19.24
CA VAL A 114 -13.73 -9.46 -18.17
C VAL A 114 -12.49 -8.61 -18.44
N LYS A 115 -12.69 -7.29 -18.58
CA LYS A 115 -11.64 -6.33 -18.98
C LYS A 115 -11.20 -5.43 -17.85
N VAL A 116 -12.14 -5.05 -16.98
CA VAL A 116 -11.90 -4.15 -15.85
C VAL A 116 -12.59 -4.69 -14.62
N PHE A 117 -11.92 -4.57 -13.48
CA PHE A 117 -12.46 -4.85 -12.16
C PHE A 117 -12.46 -3.56 -11.32
N ILE A 118 -13.66 -3.08 -10.98
CA ILE A 118 -13.88 -2.00 -10.01
C ILE A 118 -13.91 -2.63 -8.62
N MET A 119 -12.94 -2.28 -7.77
CA MET A 119 -12.77 -2.86 -6.45
C MET A 119 -12.28 -1.87 -5.40
N GLN A 120 -12.28 -2.27 -4.14
CA GLN A 120 -11.98 -1.38 -3.01
C GLN A 120 -10.50 -1.32 -2.59
N GLY A 121 -9.57 -1.99 -3.27
CA GLY A 121 -8.15 -2.02 -2.84
C GLY A 121 -7.76 -3.21 -1.95
N GLY A 122 -8.64 -4.20 -1.77
CA GLY A 122 -8.34 -5.36 -0.93
C GLY A 122 -7.22 -6.24 -1.51
N LEU A 123 -6.26 -6.66 -0.66
CA LEU A 123 -5.07 -7.40 -1.11
C LEU A 123 -5.40 -8.71 -1.85
N GLN A 124 -6.39 -9.48 -1.40
CA GLN A 124 -6.78 -10.73 -2.07
C GLN A 124 -7.37 -10.48 -3.47
N SER A 125 -8.30 -9.52 -3.59
CA SER A 125 -8.87 -9.09 -4.87
C SER A 125 -7.79 -8.57 -5.81
N LEU A 126 -6.80 -7.84 -5.29
CA LEU A 126 -5.66 -7.35 -6.05
C LEU A 126 -4.81 -8.51 -6.59
N GLN A 127 -4.52 -9.52 -5.76
CA GLN A 127 -3.79 -10.73 -6.17
C GLN A 127 -4.55 -11.50 -7.26
N GLU A 128 -5.86 -11.64 -7.14
CA GLU A 128 -6.71 -12.27 -8.16
C GLU A 128 -6.70 -11.50 -9.48
N ALA A 129 -6.84 -10.16 -9.42
CA ALA A 129 -6.80 -9.32 -10.61
C ALA A 129 -5.47 -9.41 -11.36
N TYR A 130 -4.33 -9.36 -10.65
CA TYR A 130 -3.02 -9.56 -11.27
C TYR A 130 -2.88 -10.97 -11.83
N HIS A 131 -3.30 -11.99 -11.08
CA HIS A 131 -3.24 -13.37 -11.57
C HIS A 131 -4.00 -13.55 -12.87
N TYR A 132 -5.21 -13.01 -12.99
CA TYR A 132 -6.02 -13.16 -14.21
C TYR A 132 -5.78 -12.06 -15.26
N GLY A 133 -4.95 -11.06 -14.98
CA GLY A 133 -4.61 -10.00 -15.93
C GLY A 133 -5.75 -9.01 -16.19
N VAL A 134 -6.59 -8.75 -15.18
CA VAL A 134 -7.75 -7.85 -15.27
C VAL A 134 -7.41 -6.47 -14.74
N LYS A 135 -7.48 -5.45 -15.60
CA LYS A 135 -7.18 -4.05 -15.26
C LYS A 135 -8.09 -3.52 -14.15
N LEU A 136 -7.63 -2.52 -13.41
CA LEU A 136 -8.28 -2.11 -12.17
C LEU A 136 -8.88 -0.70 -12.23
N ILE A 137 -10.01 -0.52 -11.56
CA ILE A 137 -10.39 0.76 -10.96
C ILE A 137 -10.48 0.52 -9.47
N CYS A 138 -9.78 1.31 -8.68
CA CYS A 138 -9.73 1.14 -7.24
C CYS A 138 -10.42 2.29 -6.51
N ILE A 139 -11.19 1.98 -5.48
CA ILE A 139 -11.90 2.95 -4.66
C ILE A 139 -11.58 2.61 -3.21
N PRO A 140 -10.46 3.13 -2.66
CA PRO A 140 -10.08 2.80 -1.30
C PRO A 140 -11.13 3.27 -0.30
N MET A 141 -11.41 2.44 0.70
CA MET A 141 -12.42 2.72 1.73
C MET A 141 -11.82 2.77 3.13
N PHE A 142 -10.88 1.87 3.45
CA PHE A 142 -10.22 1.83 4.76
C PHE A 142 -8.97 0.93 4.80
N GLY A 143 -8.17 1.09 5.85
CA GLY A 143 -7.08 0.16 6.19
C GLY A 143 -5.89 0.28 5.24
N ASP A 144 -5.42 -0.85 4.71
CA ASP A 144 -4.30 -0.92 3.77
C ASP A 144 -4.70 -0.63 2.32
N GLN A 145 -6.00 -0.40 2.06
CA GLN A 145 -6.53 -0.20 0.72
C GLN A 145 -5.92 1.00 0.01
N ASP A 146 -5.74 2.14 0.69
CA ASP A 146 -5.12 3.34 0.11
C ASP A 146 -3.72 3.05 -0.46
N LEU A 147 -2.89 2.33 0.29
CA LEU A 147 -1.55 1.96 -0.13
C LEU A 147 -1.57 1.03 -1.34
N ASN A 148 -2.48 0.06 -1.35
CA ASN A 148 -2.67 -0.85 -2.48
C ASN A 148 -3.13 -0.09 -3.74
N CYS A 149 -4.08 0.83 -3.61
CA CYS A 149 -4.59 1.65 -4.70
C CYS A 149 -3.55 2.64 -5.25
N GLN A 150 -2.76 3.26 -4.38
CA GLN A 150 -1.63 4.11 -4.78
C GLN A 150 -0.60 3.33 -5.59
N ARG A 151 -0.34 2.07 -5.22
CA ARG A 151 0.53 1.20 -6.01
C ARG A 151 -0.05 0.91 -7.38
N VAL A 152 -1.35 0.60 -7.49
CA VAL A 152 -2.05 0.37 -8.77
C VAL A 152 -1.86 1.57 -9.72
N ASN A 153 -2.03 2.80 -9.20
CA ASN A 153 -1.77 4.03 -9.95
C ASN A 153 -0.29 4.13 -10.36
N LYS A 154 0.63 3.93 -9.41
CA LYS A 154 2.08 4.09 -9.63
C LYS A 154 2.60 3.17 -10.74
N ILE A 155 2.12 1.93 -10.79
CA ILE A 155 2.55 0.93 -11.77
C ILE A 155 1.65 0.89 -13.01
N LYS A 156 0.65 1.80 -13.09
CA LYS A 156 -0.28 1.95 -14.21
C LYS A 156 -1.00 0.66 -14.60
N THR A 157 -1.47 -0.10 -13.61
CA THR A 157 -2.30 -1.30 -13.84
C THR A 157 -3.78 -1.01 -13.64
N GLY A 158 -4.11 0.23 -13.30
CA GLY A 158 -5.45 0.74 -13.10
C GLY A 158 -5.45 2.19 -12.62
N ILE A 159 -6.63 2.72 -12.32
CA ILE A 159 -6.83 4.07 -11.78
C ILE A 159 -7.49 3.99 -10.41
N SER A 160 -6.96 4.73 -9.43
CA SER A 160 -7.60 4.95 -8.12
C SER A 160 -8.48 6.19 -8.17
N LEU A 161 -9.71 6.07 -7.68
CA LEU A 161 -10.66 7.15 -7.47
C LEU A 161 -10.94 7.30 -5.99
N GLU A 162 -10.78 8.51 -5.46
CA GLU A 162 -11.15 8.81 -4.09
C GLU A 162 -12.67 8.72 -3.90
N PHE A 163 -13.12 8.16 -2.78
CA PHE A 163 -14.54 7.96 -2.51
C PHE A 163 -15.36 9.28 -2.54
N ASN A 164 -14.72 10.39 -2.19
CA ASN A 164 -15.35 11.71 -2.20
C ASN A 164 -15.45 12.33 -3.61
N ASP A 165 -14.63 11.87 -4.55
CA ASP A 165 -14.57 12.39 -5.92
C ASP A 165 -15.41 11.54 -6.89
N LEU A 166 -16.19 10.59 -6.37
CA LEU A 166 -17.08 9.75 -7.16
C LEU A 166 -18.26 10.55 -7.70
N ASN A 167 -18.11 11.01 -8.94
CA ASN A 167 -19.17 11.56 -9.79
C ASN A 167 -19.15 10.87 -11.17
N GLU A 168 -20.20 11.10 -11.95
CA GLU A 168 -20.38 10.46 -13.25
C GLU A 168 -19.17 10.65 -14.17
N GLU A 169 -18.65 11.86 -14.27
CA GLU A 169 -17.58 12.20 -15.20
C GLU A 169 -16.26 11.53 -14.80
N ASN A 170 -15.89 11.59 -13.52
CA ASN A 170 -14.68 10.95 -13.02
C ASN A 170 -14.71 9.42 -13.22
N ILE A 171 -15.86 8.78 -12.96
CA ILE A 171 -16.03 7.34 -13.14
C ILE A 171 -15.94 6.98 -14.63
N TYR A 172 -16.63 7.73 -15.49
CA TYR A 172 -16.63 7.51 -16.93
C TYR A 172 -15.23 7.68 -17.53
N GLN A 173 -14.53 8.76 -17.18
CA GLN A 173 -13.17 9.00 -17.67
C GLN A 173 -12.20 7.93 -17.21
N ALA A 174 -12.25 7.50 -15.94
CA ALA A 174 -11.41 6.42 -15.45
C ALA A 174 -11.65 5.11 -16.21
N LEU A 175 -12.92 4.74 -16.44
CA LEU A 175 -13.29 3.57 -17.25
C LEU A 175 -12.77 3.68 -18.67
N LYS A 176 -13.05 4.79 -19.34
CA LYS A 176 -12.62 5.05 -20.71
C LYS A 176 -11.10 4.95 -20.84
N THR A 177 -10.35 5.62 -19.97
CA THR A 177 -8.88 5.59 -19.97
C THR A 177 -8.34 4.18 -19.76
N VAL A 178 -8.81 3.44 -18.73
CA VAL A 178 -8.32 2.08 -18.46
C VAL A 178 -8.70 1.10 -19.57
N LEU A 179 -9.85 1.29 -20.22
CA LEU A 179 -10.30 0.44 -21.32
C LEU A 179 -9.52 0.69 -22.62
N GLU A 180 -9.27 1.96 -22.97
CA GLU A 180 -8.73 2.37 -24.27
C GLU A 180 -7.20 2.53 -24.30
N ASP A 181 -6.56 2.97 -23.20
CA ASP A 181 -5.11 3.22 -23.20
C ASP A 181 -4.32 1.91 -23.02
N HIS A 182 -3.57 1.56 -24.06
CA HIS A 182 -2.70 0.38 -24.12
C HIS A 182 -1.74 0.24 -22.95
N VAL A 183 -1.28 1.35 -22.34
CA VAL A 183 -0.34 1.32 -21.22
C VAL A 183 -0.89 0.51 -20.04
N TYR A 184 -2.19 0.58 -19.78
CA TYR A 184 -2.80 -0.20 -18.70
C TYR A 184 -2.87 -1.70 -19.03
N SER A 185 -3.15 -2.07 -20.28
CA SER A 185 -3.16 -3.47 -20.71
C SER A 185 -1.77 -4.08 -20.74
N GLU A 186 -0.77 -3.36 -21.23
CA GLU A 186 0.62 -3.83 -21.29
C GLU A 186 1.19 -4.06 -19.89
N ASN A 187 1.02 -3.08 -19.00
CA ASN A 187 1.48 -3.23 -17.62
C ASN A 187 0.73 -4.35 -16.89
N MET A 188 -0.59 -4.45 -17.07
CA MET A 188 -1.35 -5.54 -16.46
C MET A 188 -0.89 -6.91 -16.97
N ALA A 189 -0.64 -7.06 -18.27
CA ALA A 189 -0.11 -8.29 -18.84
C ALA A 189 1.28 -8.63 -18.28
N TYR A 190 2.16 -7.63 -18.16
CA TYR A 190 3.49 -7.78 -17.55
C TYR A 190 3.42 -8.28 -16.10
N TYR A 191 2.62 -7.62 -15.25
CA TYR A 191 2.47 -8.04 -13.85
C TYR A 191 1.71 -9.36 -13.69
N SER A 192 0.81 -9.69 -14.63
CA SER A 192 0.16 -11.00 -14.65
C SER A 192 1.15 -12.13 -14.96
N ALA A 193 2.02 -11.94 -15.96
CA ALA A 193 3.09 -12.88 -16.26
C ALA A 193 4.01 -13.07 -15.04
N LEU A 194 4.42 -11.97 -14.40
CA LEU A 194 5.24 -12.02 -13.19
C LEU A 194 4.55 -12.74 -12.02
N SER A 195 3.22 -12.64 -11.90
CA SER A 195 2.44 -13.32 -10.85
C SER A 195 2.41 -14.83 -10.99
N LYS A 196 2.54 -15.32 -12.22
CA LYS A 196 2.56 -16.75 -12.55
C LYS A 196 3.98 -17.29 -12.57
N ASP A 197 4.98 -16.41 -12.73
CA ASP A 197 6.39 -16.78 -12.73
C ASP A 197 6.92 -17.01 -11.31
N THR A 198 6.78 -18.24 -10.86
CA THR A 198 7.33 -18.71 -9.58
C THR A 198 7.92 -20.11 -9.75
N PRO A 199 9.10 -20.40 -9.16
CA PRO A 199 9.72 -21.72 -9.25
C PRO A 199 8.92 -22.82 -8.55
N MET A 200 8.04 -22.45 -7.62
CA MET A 200 7.20 -23.37 -6.86
C MET A 200 5.86 -22.72 -6.53
N GLY A 201 4.78 -23.50 -6.60
CA GLY A 201 3.45 -23.01 -6.25
C GLY A 201 3.35 -22.59 -4.78
N PRO A 202 2.47 -21.63 -4.42
CA PRO A 202 2.35 -21.15 -3.04
C PRO A 202 2.13 -22.26 -1.99
N LYS A 203 1.30 -23.24 -2.32
CA LYS A 203 1.00 -24.39 -1.45
C LYS A 203 2.22 -25.28 -1.24
N GLU A 204 2.89 -25.66 -2.33
CA GLU A 204 4.10 -26.50 -2.28
C GLU A 204 5.22 -25.80 -1.52
N LYS A 205 5.42 -24.50 -1.77
CA LYS A 205 6.42 -23.68 -1.06
C LYS A 205 6.15 -23.64 0.43
N SER A 206 4.89 -23.47 0.82
CA SER A 206 4.49 -23.50 2.23
C SER A 206 4.78 -24.85 2.87
N MET A 207 4.42 -25.95 2.21
CA MET A 207 4.67 -27.30 2.70
C MET A 207 6.17 -27.58 2.86
N TRP A 208 6.98 -27.19 1.87
CA TRP A 208 8.42 -27.38 1.91
C TRP A 208 9.06 -26.70 3.13
N TRP A 209 8.65 -25.45 3.42
CA TRP A 209 9.18 -24.71 4.57
C TRP A 209 8.67 -25.25 5.92
N ILE A 210 7.42 -25.71 5.98
CA ILE A 210 6.90 -26.41 7.17
C ILE A 210 7.74 -27.66 7.44
N GLU A 211 7.97 -28.49 6.43
CA GLU A 211 8.81 -29.69 6.56
C GLU A 211 10.25 -29.34 6.91
N TYR A 212 10.81 -28.26 6.35
CA TYR A 212 12.15 -27.80 6.68
C TYR A 212 12.29 -27.51 8.18
N VAL A 213 11.32 -26.79 8.76
CA VAL A 213 11.30 -26.50 10.21
C VAL A 213 11.20 -27.78 11.03
N LEU A 214 10.35 -28.72 10.61
CA LEU A 214 10.19 -30.01 11.29
C LEU A 214 11.47 -30.87 11.24
N ARG A 215 12.09 -30.98 10.06
CA ARG A 215 13.34 -31.74 9.85
C ARG A 215 14.49 -31.25 10.75
N HIS A 216 14.56 -29.95 10.99
CA HIS A 216 15.62 -29.32 11.78
C HIS A 216 15.22 -29.01 13.23
N LYS A 217 14.02 -29.44 13.66
CA LYS A 217 13.48 -29.20 15.02
C LYS A 217 13.48 -27.72 15.40
N GLY A 218 13.18 -26.85 14.44
CA GLY A 218 13.25 -25.39 14.58
C GLY A 218 14.22 -24.73 13.59
N VAL A 219 14.40 -23.42 13.74
CA VAL A 219 15.23 -22.58 12.85
C VAL A 219 16.02 -21.53 13.64
N ALA A 220 16.67 -21.95 14.73
CA ALA A 220 17.45 -21.06 15.59
C ALA A 220 18.58 -20.34 14.81
N HIS A 221 19.16 -21.01 13.81
CA HIS A 221 20.18 -20.44 12.94
C HIS A 221 19.68 -19.32 12.01
N LEU A 222 18.37 -19.14 11.86
CA LEU A 222 17.77 -18.03 11.10
C LEU A 222 17.28 -16.89 12.01
N HIS A 223 17.44 -17.02 13.34
CA HIS A 223 17.05 -15.99 14.29
C HIS A 223 18.03 -14.81 14.21
N SER A 224 17.50 -13.61 14.04
CA SER A 224 18.32 -12.40 14.01
C SER A 224 18.63 -11.95 15.43
N GLY A 225 19.90 -11.73 15.76
CA GLY A 225 20.30 -11.15 17.04
C GLY A 225 19.70 -9.75 17.28
N ALA A 226 19.25 -9.06 16.22
CA ALA A 226 18.52 -7.80 16.35
C ALA A 226 17.19 -7.97 17.10
N ALA A 227 16.59 -9.16 17.06
CA ALA A 227 15.34 -9.45 17.76
C ALA A 227 15.52 -9.58 19.28
N ASP A 228 16.76 -9.79 19.74
CA ASP A 228 17.09 -9.97 21.16
C ASP A 228 17.68 -8.69 21.80
N LEU A 229 17.74 -7.58 21.05
CA LEU A 229 18.28 -6.32 21.56
C LEU A 229 17.38 -5.74 22.66
N SER A 230 18.01 -5.35 23.76
CA SER A 230 17.34 -4.52 24.78
C SER A 230 16.98 -3.15 24.20
N LEU A 231 15.98 -2.48 24.78
CA LEU A 231 15.61 -1.11 24.38
C LEU A 231 16.78 -0.13 24.46
N ILE A 232 17.70 -0.33 25.41
CA ILE A 232 18.91 0.50 25.56
C ILE A 232 19.81 0.36 24.33
N GLN A 233 20.08 -0.87 23.89
CA GLN A 233 20.90 -1.13 22.71
C GLN A 233 20.19 -0.73 21.41
N TYR A 234 18.88 -0.99 21.32
CA TYR A 234 18.09 -0.66 20.13
C TYR A 234 18.07 0.85 19.86
N TYR A 235 17.93 1.67 20.91
CA TYR A 235 17.95 3.13 20.80
C TYR A 235 19.34 3.75 21.02
N LEU A 236 20.39 2.94 21.22
CA LEU A 236 21.76 3.39 21.47
C LEU A 236 21.86 4.44 22.60
N LEU A 237 21.09 4.25 23.68
CA LEU A 237 20.96 5.26 24.74
C LEU A 237 22.29 5.52 25.45
N ASP A 238 23.12 4.48 25.61
CA ASP A 238 24.47 4.56 26.16
C ASP A 238 25.38 5.46 25.30
N VAL A 239 25.33 5.31 23.98
CA VAL A 239 26.07 6.15 23.03
C VAL A 239 25.58 7.60 23.10
N ILE A 240 24.27 7.82 23.17
CA ILE A 240 23.69 9.17 23.30
C ILE A 240 24.18 9.82 24.59
N VAL A 241 24.11 9.13 25.73
CA VAL A 241 24.56 9.64 27.03
C VAL A 241 26.07 9.96 26.99
N PHE A 242 26.87 9.10 26.37
CA PHE A 242 28.31 9.33 26.18
C PHE A 242 28.58 10.60 25.35
N LEU A 243 27.93 10.77 24.21
CA LEU A 243 28.10 11.96 23.35
C LEU A 243 27.62 13.25 24.03
N VAL A 244 26.50 13.20 24.74
CA VAL A 244 25.99 14.34 25.53
C VAL A 244 26.98 14.70 26.65
N SER A 245 27.59 13.72 27.32
CA SER A 245 28.59 13.98 28.37
C SER A 245 29.85 14.67 27.83
N ILE A 246 30.30 14.32 26.62
CA ILE A 246 31.42 14.99 25.93
C ILE A 246 31.04 16.44 25.63
N LEU A 247 29.85 16.68 25.07
CA LEU A 247 29.38 18.02 24.77
C LEU A 247 29.30 18.90 26.02
N ILE A 248 28.74 18.38 27.12
CA ILE A 248 28.68 19.09 28.41
C ILE A 248 30.10 19.41 28.91
N SER A 249 31.02 18.46 28.81
CA SER A 249 32.42 18.64 29.23
C SER A 249 33.15 19.71 28.41
N MET A 250 32.93 19.76 27.09
CA MET A 250 33.48 20.80 26.22
C MET A 250 32.92 22.18 26.57
N VAL A 251 31.60 22.29 26.76
CA VAL A 251 30.95 23.56 27.15
C VAL A 251 31.45 24.02 28.52
N ALA A 252 31.56 23.12 29.49
CA ALA A 252 32.12 23.41 30.81
C ALA A 252 33.57 23.87 30.72
N LEU A 253 34.41 23.22 29.90
CA LEU A 253 35.79 23.62 29.69
C LEU A 253 35.90 25.02 29.08
N ILE A 254 35.11 25.32 28.03
CA ILE A 254 35.06 26.64 27.39
C ILE A 254 34.62 27.71 28.41
N TYR A 255 33.58 27.44 29.19
CA TYR A 255 33.11 28.34 30.25
C TYR A 255 34.17 28.58 31.33
N LEU A 256 34.90 27.55 31.75
CA LEU A 256 35.97 27.70 32.74
C LEU A 256 37.14 28.51 32.18
N ILE A 257 37.54 28.27 30.93
CA ILE A 257 38.60 29.03 30.25
C ILE A 257 38.18 30.49 30.09
N SER A 258 36.98 30.76 29.59
CA SER A 258 36.48 32.14 29.41
C SER A 258 36.40 32.87 30.75
N ARG A 259 35.92 32.21 31.82
CA ARG A 259 35.92 32.76 33.18
C ARG A 259 37.34 33.08 33.66
N ARG A 260 38.31 32.19 33.43
CA ARG A 260 39.71 32.44 33.81
C ARG A 260 40.31 33.63 33.05
N ILE A 261 40.03 33.76 31.76
CA ILE A 261 40.48 34.89 30.93
C ILE A 261 39.86 36.20 31.45
N VAL A 262 38.55 36.23 31.68
CA VAL A 262 37.87 37.43 32.21
C VAL A 262 38.42 37.81 33.59
N CYS A 263 38.61 36.85 34.50
CA CYS A 263 39.21 37.13 35.81
C CYS A 263 40.66 37.64 35.70
N ALA A 264 41.46 37.12 34.77
CA ALA A 264 42.83 37.58 34.54
C ALA A 264 42.85 39.01 33.99
N LEU A 265 42.01 39.31 32.99
CA LEU A 265 41.85 40.66 32.43
C LEU A 265 41.40 41.65 33.51
N ALA A 266 40.41 41.29 34.33
CA ALA A 266 39.96 42.13 35.44
C ALA A 266 41.10 42.46 36.42
N ARG A 267 41.93 41.48 36.80
CA ARG A 267 43.10 41.71 37.68
C ARG A 267 44.12 42.66 37.06
N VAL A 268 44.42 42.50 35.77
CA VAL A 268 45.35 43.38 35.04
C VAL A 268 44.78 44.80 34.96
N SER A 269 43.50 44.97 34.68
CA SER A 269 42.85 46.30 34.70
C SER A 269 42.92 46.92 36.10
N THR A 270 42.65 46.16 37.17
CA THR A 270 42.76 46.68 38.55
C THR A 270 44.20 47.06 38.92
N SER A 271 45.21 46.30 38.49
CA SER A 271 46.62 46.65 38.75
C SER A 271 47.05 47.92 38.01
N ILE A 272 46.62 48.10 36.76
CA ILE A 272 46.90 49.32 35.97
C ILE A 272 46.24 50.54 36.63
N ILE A 273 44.97 50.44 37.05
CA ILE A 273 44.26 51.53 37.74
C ILE A 273 44.98 51.90 39.05
N ASN A 274 45.41 50.91 39.84
CA ASN A 274 46.14 51.14 41.09
C ASN A 274 47.52 51.80 40.86
N GLU A 275 48.24 51.42 39.80
CA GLU A 275 49.52 52.07 39.43
C GLU A 275 49.32 53.53 39.01
N ASP A 276 48.28 53.82 38.22
CA ASP A 276 47.95 55.19 37.81
C ASP A 276 47.51 56.07 38.99
N GLU A 277 46.75 55.53 39.94
CA GLU A 277 46.42 56.23 41.19
C GLU A 277 47.67 56.52 42.05
N GLN A 278 48.60 55.56 42.15
CA GLN A 278 49.85 55.77 42.88
C GLN A 278 50.74 56.83 42.20
N LYS A 279 50.79 56.86 40.86
CA LYS A 279 51.50 57.93 40.12
C LYS A 279 50.87 59.29 40.36
N LYS A 280 49.53 59.41 40.34
CA LYS A 280 48.83 60.67 40.64
C LYS A 280 49.07 61.17 42.08
N LYS A 281 49.22 60.28 43.06
CA LYS A 281 49.54 60.64 44.46
C LYS A 281 50.98 61.12 44.67
N LYS A 282 51.93 60.78 43.78
CA LYS A 282 53.34 61.21 43.87
C LYS A 282 53.64 62.56 43.17
N VAL A 283 52.68 63.11 42.43
CA VAL A 283 52.84 64.36 41.65
C VAL A 283 52.15 65.56 42.33
N LYS A 284 51.54 65.35 43.49
CA LYS A 284 51.07 66.42 44.42
C LYS A 284 52.05 66.53 45.58
#